data_AF-A0A6A6K3W4-F1
#
_entry.id   AF-A0A6A6K3W4-F1
#
_cell.length_a   1.000
_cell.length_b   1.000
_cell.length_c   1.000
_cell.angle_alpha   90.00
_cell.angle_beta   90.00
_cell.angle_gamma   90.00
#
_symmetry.space_group_name_H-M   'P 1'
#
loop_
_entity.id
_entity.type
_entity.pdbx_description
1 polymer ?
#
loop_
_entity_poly.entity_id
_entity_poly.type
_entity_poly.pdbx_seq_one_letter_code
_entity_poly.pdbx_strand_id
1 'polypeptide(L)'
;MDNDKFLWESFGWPTDTLLPEQQLTKTKSLVSSKSKTNRSSGPYKLYFDNDNVLHLLFQSPEVSSRYWPLAWLSNCQAGRTEYNSSRVAVLNSSGYFSSSDDFKFSSVDVGVKCLRRLTLDPDGNLRLYSLEETNGRWVVSWQSSSNPCKVHGVCGPNSICSYDPSLGRRCTCIPGYKAKIPTDWSSGCEPDFDPNKDESEFSFTKVSHNEFYGYDSSYSINYTFERCKKLCFKMRSCKGFQYKFKGDADAGYFECFTKAFLYNGMLSPSFNGDMYLKLPKGTPFSGNILDKQRGLAVFKPGLAVEVPKDEKYKVGFTDFVHAIMSVMVFVAIAFSDHRVTDCLFPGHVKEMDQVMESFPLMVGIVCSGLFLLFPNTRYGVGCMAT
;
A
#
# COMPACT_ATOMS: atom_id res chain seq x y z
N MET A 1 -48.58 -4.04 20.57
CA MET A 1 -47.20 -4.58 20.45
C MET A 1 -46.33 -3.59 21.17
N ASP A 2 -45.79 -4.01 22.31
CA ASP A 2 -44.98 -3.18 23.19
C ASP A 2 -43.80 -2.63 22.42
N ASN A 3 -43.61 -1.32 22.50
CA ASN A 3 -42.48 -0.64 21.89
C ASN A 3 -41.31 -0.84 22.85
N ASP A 4 -40.63 -1.99 22.74
CA ASP A 4 -39.49 -2.37 23.58
C ASP A 4 -38.44 -1.26 23.54
N LYS A 5 -38.52 -0.35 24.53
CA LYS A 5 -37.65 0.80 24.66
C LYS A 5 -36.40 0.36 25.40
N PHE A 6 -35.45 -0.19 24.65
CA PHE A 6 -34.15 -0.56 25.18
C PHE A 6 -33.44 0.68 25.74
N LEU A 7 -33.23 0.71 27.06
CA LEU A 7 -32.54 1.82 27.73
C LEU A 7 -31.03 1.84 27.43
N TRP A 8 -30.45 0.67 27.18
CA TRP A 8 -29.04 0.49 26.90
C TRP A 8 -28.81 -0.79 26.08
N GLU A 9 -27.86 -0.74 25.15
CA GLU A 9 -27.36 -1.89 24.40
C GLU A 9 -25.86 -1.71 24.10
N SER A 10 -25.13 -2.82 24.05
CA SER A 10 -23.70 -2.80 23.67
C SER A 10 -23.50 -2.34 22.22
N PHE A 11 -24.47 -2.63 21.33
CA PHE A 11 -24.43 -2.18 19.93
C PHE A 11 -24.54 -0.64 19.81
N GLY A 12 -25.05 0.01 20.86
CA GLY A 12 -25.04 1.46 21.06
C GLY A 12 -23.64 2.06 21.23
N TRP A 13 -22.68 1.26 21.70
CA TRP A 13 -21.36 1.70 22.16
C TRP A 13 -20.24 0.78 21.64
N PRO A 14 -19.97 0.79 20.32
CA PRO A 14 -18.91 -0.04 19.75
C PRO A 14 -17.53 0.35 20.25
N THR A 15 -16.61 -0.62 20.26
CA THR A 15 -15.19 -0.43 20.58
C THR A 15 -14.37 -0.29 19.29
N ASP A 16 -13.56 -1.29 18.93
CA ASP A 16 -12.76 -1.35 17.71
C ASP A 16 -13.48 -2.12 16.59
N THR A 17 -14.60 -2.76 16.90
CA THR A 17 -15.23 -3.76 16.02
C THR A 17 -16.71 -3.44 15.79
N LEU A 18 -17.13 -3.58 14.52
CA LEU A 18 -18.52 -3.59 14.07
C LEU A 18 -18.92 -5.02 13.68
N LEU A 19 -20.00 -5.52 14.28
CA LEU A 19 -20.55 -6.82 13.99
C LEU A 19 -21.60 -6.76 12.86
N PRO A 20 -21.93 -7.90 12.22
CA PRO A 20 -23.02 -7.95 11.26
C PRO A 20 -24.33 -7.40 11.84
N GLU A 21 -25.08 -6.67 11.01
CA GLU A 21 -26.34 -5.99 11.33
C GLU A 21 -26.23 -4.87 12.38
N GLN A 22 -25.04 -4.65 12.96
CA GLN A 22 -24.78 -3.51 13.81
C GLN A 22 -24.63 -2.24 12.95
N GLN A 23 -25.40 -1.20 13.28
CA GLN A 23 -25.32 0.08 12.60
C GLN A 23 -24.27 1.00 13.24
N LEU A 24 -23.33 1.46 12.42
CA LEU A 24 -22.47 2.60 12.74
C LEU A 24 -23.20 3.87 12.31
N THR A 25 -23.51 4.75 13.27
CA THR A 25 -24.27 5.99 13.04
C THR A 25 -23.43 7.23 13.34
N LYS A 26 -23.94 8.43 13.04
CA LYS A 26 -23.25 9.72 13.31
C LYS A 26 -22.74 9.93 14.74
N THR A 27 -23.37 9.31 15.74
CA THR A 27 -23.01 9.47 17.16
C THR A 27 -22.03 8.41 17.64
N LYS A 28 -21.76 7.40 16.81
CA LYS A 28 -20.91 6.25 17.14
C LYS A 28 -19.61 6.32 16.34
N SER A 29 -18.58 5.67 16.85
CA SER A 29 -17.29 5.56 16.17
C SER A 29 -16.60 4.29 16.60
N LEU A 30 -15.83 3.69 15.70
CA LEU A 30 -14.87 2.67 16.12
C LEU A 30 -13.58 3.35 16.55
N VAL A 31 -13.00 2.92 17.66
CA VAL A 31 -11.71 3.37 18.16
C VAL A 31 -10.81 2.15 18.28
N SER A 32 -9.65 2.19 17.62
CA SER A 32 -8.72 1.05 17.65
C SER A 32 -8.26 0.75 19.07
N SER A 33 -7.75 -0.45 19.30
CA SER A 33 -6.92 -0.73 20.48
C SER A 33 -5.53 -0.09 20.31
N LYS A 34 -4.83 0.13 21.44
CA LYS A 34 -3.47 0.68 21.45
C LYS A 34 -2.43 -0.30 20.91
N SER A 35 -2.60 -1.60 21.20
CA SER A 35 -1.79 -2.67 20.63
C SER A 35 -2.56 -4.00 20.65
N LYS A 36 -1.98 -5.06 20.10
CA LYS A 36 -2.59 -6.41 20.14
C LYS A 36 -2.81 -6.93 21.57
N THR A 37 -1.96 -6.52 22.51
CA THR A 37 -2.02 -6.94 23.91
C THR A 37 -2.71 -5.91 24.80
N ASN A 38 -2.72 -4.63 24.42
CA ASN A 38 -3.34 -3.56 25.17
C ASN A 38 -4.63 -3.06 24.50
N ARG A 39 -5.77 -3.41 25.11
CA ARG A 39 -7.12 -3.08 24.64
C ARG A 39 -7.59 -1.67 25.02
N SER A 40 -6.75 -0.84 25.64
CA SER A 40 -7.06 0.58 25.83
C SER A 40 -7.27 1.29 24.49
N SER A 41 -8.01 2.41 24.49
CA SER A 41 -8.19 3.25 23.31
C SER A 41 -6.86 3.65 22.67
N GLY A 42 -6.74 3.36 21.39
CA GLY A 42 -5.61 3.70 20.53
C GLY A 42 -5.83 5.00 19.76
N PRO A 43 -4.91 5.33 18.84
CA PRO A 43 -4.89 6.62 18.16
C PRO A 43 -5.78 6.66 16.90
N TYR A 44 -6.41 5.56 16.51
CA TYR A 44 -7.18 5.49 15.27
C TYR A 44 -8.68 5.47 15.51
N LYS A 45 -9.42 6.18 14.64
CA LYS A 45 -10.87 6.29 14.73
C LYS A 45 -11.53 6.16 13.36
N LEU A 46 -12.61 5.36 13.28
CA LEU A 46 -13.55 5.33 12.16
C LEU A 46 -14.84 6.06 12.58
N TYR A 47 -15.22 7.11 11.86
CA TYR A 47 -16.39 7.93 12.21
C TYR A 47 -16.95 8.66 10.99
N PHE A 48 -18.22 9.07 11.07
CA PHE A 48 -18.80 10.01 10.11
C PHE A 48 -18.44 11.44 10.50
N ASP A 49 -17.87 12.20 9.57
CA ASP A 49 -17.54 13.61 9.77
C ASP A 49 -18.72 14.52 9.38
N ASN A 50 -18.53 15.83 9.51
CA ASN A 50 -19.55 16.84 9.24
C ASN A 50 -19.93 16.96 7.77
N ASP A 51 -19.10 16.45 6.87
CA ASP A 51 -19.33 16.33 5.43
C ASP A 51 -20.19 15.10 5.04
N ASN A 52 -20.71 14.37 6.03
CA ASN A 52 -21.49 13.14 5.86
C ASN A 52 -20.68 11.93 5.34
N VAL A 53 -19.36 12.04 5.23
CA VAL A 53 -18.48 10.99 4.71
C VAL A 53 -17.88 10.17 5.85
N LEU A 54 -17.69 8.87 5.61
CA LEU A 54 -17.06 7.96 6.55
C LEU A 54 -15.53 8.06 6.45
N HIS A 55 -14.88 8.47 7.53
CA HIS A 55 -13.45 8.74 7.57
C HIS A 55 -12.68 7.85 8.55
N LEU A 56 -11.43 7.52 8.18
CA LEU A 56 -10.42 7.09 9.13
C LEU A 56 -9.52 8.27 9.53
N LEU A 57 -9.37 8.44 10.84
CA LEU A 57 -8.59 9.48 11.47
C LEU A 57 -7.48 8.87 12.31
N PHE A 58 -6.28 9.44 12.18
CA PHE A 58 -5.20 9.28 13.13
C PHE A 58 -5.18 10.49 14.05
N GLN A 59 -5.11 10.25 15.36
CA GLN A 59 -5.08 11.28 16.39
C GLN A 59 -3.99 10.99 17.41
N SER A 60 -3.05 11.92 17.52
CA SER A 60 -1.99 11.95 18.52
C SER A 60 -2.09 13.24 19.34
N PRO A 61 -1.34 13.38 20.45
CA PRO A 61 -1.33 14.62 21.23
C PRO A 61 -0.89 15.86 20.43
N GLU A 62 -0.02 15.68 19.43
CA GLU A 62 0.59 16.76 18.66
C GLU A 62 -0.17 17.05 17.36
N VAL A 63 -0.68 16.00 16.71
CA VAL A 63 -1.28 16.08 15.38
C VAL A 63 -2.49 15.18 15.21
N SER A 64 -3.42 15.61 14.37
CA SER A 64 -4.51 14.79 13.85
C SER A 64 -4.51 14.83 12.32
N SER A 65 -4.93 13.74 11.67
CA SER A 65 -5.02 13.69 10.21
C SER A 65 -5.95 12.60 9.72
N ARG A 66 -6.85 12.98 8.82
CA ARG A 66 -7.69 12.05 8.05
C ARG A 66 -6.83 11.43 6.95
N TYR A 67 -6.87 10.11 6.81
CA TYR A 67 -6.05 9.38 5.83
C TYR A 67 -6.84 8.45 4.91
N TRP A 68 -8.13 8.28 5.19
CA TRP A 68 -9.03 7.52 4.34
C TRP A 68 -10.43 8.15 4.34
N PRO A 69 -11.07 8.33 3.17
CA PRO A 69 -10.49 8.24 1.81
C PRO A 69 -9.23 9.11 1.64
N LEU A 70 -8.46 8.86 0.57
CA LEU A 70 -7.16 9.52 0.37
C LEU A 70 -7.32 11.04 0.42
N ALA A 71 -6.62 11.68 1.35
CA ALA A 71 -6.91 13.06 1.75
C ALA A 71 -6.62 14.14 0.69
N TRP A 72 -5.98 13.80 -0.43
CA TRP A 72 -5.78 14.71 -1.57
C TRP A 72 -6.86 14.60 -2.66
N LEU A 73 -7.76 13.62 -2.56
CA LEU A 73 -8.91 13.51 -3.45
C LEU A 73 -10.08 14.29 -2.88
N SER A 74 -10.88 14.92 -3.75
CA SER A 74 -12.21 15.35 -3.34
C SER A 74 -13.08 14.13 -3.02
N ASN A 75 -14.10 14.31 -2.20
CA ASN A 75 -15.01 13.22 -1.84
C ASN A 75 -15.64 12.57 -3.09
N CYS A 76 -16.06 13.35 -4.08
CA CYS A 76 -16.56 12.84 -5.36
C CYS A 76 -15.51 12.02 -6.12
N GLN A 77 -14.25 12.48 -6.18
CA GLN A 77 -13.16 11.72 -6.82
C GLN A 77 -12.84 10.41 -6.07
N ALA A 78 -13.06 10.39 -4.76
CA ALA A 78 -12.96 9.20 -3.93
C ALA A 78 -14.20 8.28 -4.01
N GLY A 79 -15.15 8.58 -4.90
CA GLY A 79 -16.38 7.82 -5.08
C GLY A 79 -17.34 7.93 -3.89
N ARG A 80 -17.32 9.07 -3.19
CA ARG A 80 -18.18 9.36 -2.03
C ARG A 80 -19.23 10.40 -2.36
N THR A 81 -20.39 10.30 -1.70
CA THR A 81 -21.44 11.32 -1.73
C THR A 81 -21.53 12.05 -0.40
N GLU A 82 -21.62 13.38 -0.46
CA GLU A 82 -21.85 14.24 0.71
C GLU A 82 -23.35 14.56 0.90
N TYR A 83 -24.20 14.22 -0.07
CA TYR A 83 -25.60 14.66 -0.08
C TYR A 83 -26.52 13.85 0.85
N ASN A 84 -26.11 12.64 1.23
CA ASN A 84 -26.90 11.79 2.12
C ASN A 84 -26.49 12.01 3.58
N SER A 85 -27.28 12.79 4.31
CA SER A 85 -27.01 13.16 5.71
C SER A 85 -27.42 12.10 6.75
N SER A 86 -27.90 10.93 6.32
CA SER A 86 -28.29 9.86 7.25
C SER A 86 -27.12 9.36 8.11
N ARG A 87 -25.89 9.34 7.56
CA ARG A 87 -24.65 8.91 8.25
C ARG A 87 -24.82 7.56 8.93
N VAL A 88 -25.20 6.56 8.13
CA VAL A 88 -25.40 5.18 8.57
C VAL A 88 -24.53 4.26 7.71
N ALA A 89 -23.81 3.36 8.36
CA ALA A 89 -23.10 2.28 7.72
C ALA A 89 -23.39 0.95 8.42
N VAL A 90 -23.47 -0.12 7.63
CA VAL A 90 -23.81 -1.46 8.12
C VAL A 90 -23.02 -2.51 7.34
N LEU A 91 -22.51 -3.50 8.07
CA LEU A 91 -22.02 -4.75 7.52
C LEU A 91 -23.15 -5.77 7.62
N ASN A 92 -23.51 -6.44 6.53
CA ASN A 92 -24.48 -7.52 6.61
C ASN A 92 -23.82 -8.88 6.89
N SER A 93 -24.64 -9.84 7.30
CA SER A 93 -24.19 -11.21 7.57
C SER A 93 -23.56 -11.92 6.37
N SER A 94 -23.86 -11.52 5.13
CA SER A 94 -23.29 -12.07 3.89
C SER A 94 -21.89 -11.55 3.53
N GLY A 95 -21.35 -10.57 4.27
CA GLY A 95 -20.03 -10.00 4.00
C GLY A 95 -20.04 -8.78 3.08
N TYR A 96 -21.21 -8.16 2.88
CA TYR A 96 -21.35 -6.91 2.14
C TYR A 96 -21.50 -5.73 3.10
N PHE A 97 -20.70 -4.70 2.88
CA PHE A 97 -20.73 -3.45 3.63
C PHE A 97 -21.29 -2.34 2.76
N SER A 98 -22.18 -1.54 3.34
CA SER A 98 -22.70 -0.33 2.70
C SER A 98 -22.74 0.82 3.68
N SER A 99 -22.36 1.99 3.19
CA SER A 99 -22.40 3.26 3.91
C SER A 99 -23.23 4.29 3.13
N SER A 100 -23.83 5.23 3.87
CA SER A 100 -24.67 6.30 3.31
C SER A 100 -23.91 7.24 2.37
N ASP A 101 -22.58 7.32 2.49
CA ASP A 101 -21.69 8.10 1.63
C ASP A 101 -21.34 7.38 0.31
N ASP A 102 -22.19 6.44 -0.13
CA ASP A 102 -22.03 5.58 -1.33
C ASP A 102 -20.87 4.58 -1.30
N PHE A 103 -20.10 4.56 -0.21
CA PHE A 103 -19.04 3.57 -0.07
C PHE A 103 -19.59 2.17 0.19
N LYS A 104 -19.15 1.23 -0.66
CA LYS A 104 -19.57 -0.16 -0.67
C LYS A 104 -18.36 -1.05 -0.91
N PHE A 105 -18.32 -2.19 -0.23
CA PHE A 105 -17.37 -3.26 -0.53
C PHE A 105 -17.95 -4.62 -0.19
N SER A 106 -17.38 -5.65 -0.79
CA SER A 106 -17.70 -7.05 -0.50
C SER A 106 -16.46 -7.77 -0.01
N SER A 107 -16.65 -8.71 0.89
CA SER A 107 -15.61 -9.69 1.23
C SER A 107 -15.30 -10.60 0.03
N VAL A 108 -14.09 -11.15 -0.01
CA VAL A 108 -13.71 -12.14 -1.04
C VAL A 108 -14.54 -13.42 -1.01
N ASP A 109 -15.12 -13.74 0.14
CA ASP A 109 -15.95 -14.91 0.43
C ASP A 109 -17.44 -14.54 0.57
N VAL A 110 -17.89 -13.49 -0.12
CA VAL A 110 -19.27 -12.99 -0.03
C VAL A 110 -20.29 -14.11 -0.27
N GLY A 111 -21.35 -14.15 0.55
CA GLY A 111 -22.40 -15.17 0.47
C GLY A 111 -22.06 -16.49 1.17
N VAL A 112 -20.79 -16.74 1.52
CA VAL A 112 -20.44 -17.85 2.42
C VAL A 112 -20.99 -17.56 3.82
N LYS A 113 -21.62 -18.55 4.44
CA LYS A 113 -22.14 -18.44 5.80
C LYS A 113 -21.00 -18.70 6.79
N CYS A 114 -20.47 -17.64 7.38
CA CYS A 114 -19.42 -17.69 8.39
C CYS A 114 -19.59 -16.53 9.39
N LEU A 115 -18.96 -16.63 10.56
CA LEU A 115 -18.90 -15.51 11.49
C LEU A 115 -17.98 -14.42 10.91
N ARG A 116 -18.44 -13.16 10.99
CA ARG A 116 -17.74 -12.00 10.43
C ARG A 116 -17.59 -10.89 11.46
N ARG A 117 -16.52 -10.12 11.32
CA ARG A 117 -16.33 -8.87 12.08
C ARG A 117 -15.53 -7.85 11.28
N LEU A 118 -15.95 -6.60 11.30
CA LEU A 118 -15.20 -5.49 10.73
C LEU A 118 -14.46 -4.78 11.87
N THR A 119 -13.14 -4.84 11.89
CA THR A 119 -12.33 -4.35 13.01
C THR A 119 -11.34 -3.28 12.52
N LEU A 120 -11.26 -2.18 13.26
CA LEU A 120 -10.21 -1.18 13.12
C LEU A 120 -9.00 -1.60 13.96
N ASP A 121 -7.99 -2.14 13.29
CA ASP A 121 -6.84 -2.72 13.96
C ASP A 121 -5.90 -1.66 14.56
N PRO A 122 -5.03 -2.03 15.52
CA PRO A 122 -4.04 -1.13 16.12
C PRO A 122 -3.07 -0.48 15.14
N ASP A 123 -2.94 -1.02 13.92
CA ASP A 123 -2.11 -0.43 12.86
C ASP A 123 -2.87 0.59 11.99
N GLY A 124 -4.11 0.91 12.36
CA GLY A 124 -4.99 1.86 11.68
C GLY A 124 -5.63 1.33 10.41
N ASN A 125 -5.43 0.07 10.04
CA ASN A 125 -6.11 -0.50 8.90
C ASN A 125 -7.48 -1.04 9.32
N LEU A 126 -8.49 -0.80 8.48
CA LEU A 126 -9.83 -1.35 8.68
C LEU A 126 -9.91 -2.68 7.93
N ARG A 127 -10.17 -3.78 8.65
CA ARG A 127 -10.18 -5.12 8.08
C ARG A 127 -11.48 -5.84 8.36
N LEU A 128 -12.01 -6.49 7.32
CA LEU A 128 -13.08 -7.47 7.47
C LEU A 128 -12.44 -8.84 7.69
N TYR A 129 -12.84 -9.49 8.77
CA TYR A 129 -12.42 -10.82 9.12
C TYR A 129 -13.57 -11.81 8.95
N SER A 130 -13.26 -12.96 8.34
CA SER A 130 -14.13 -14.13 8.29
C SER A 130 -13.54 -15.22 9.18
N LEU A 131 -14.37 -15.91 9.96
CA LEU A 131 -13.93 -17.04 10.76
C LEU A 131 -13.92 -18.30 9.90
N GLU A 132 -12.76 -18.91 9.78
CA GLU A 132 -12.57 -20.21 9.15
C GLU A 132 -12.96 -21.31 10.15
N GLU A 133 -14.07 -22.01 9.90
CA GLU A 133 -14.61 -23.01 10.84
C GLU A 133 -13.69 -24.21 11.02
N THR A 134 -12.91 -24.58 10.00
CA THR A 134 -12.05 -25.77 10.02
C THR A 134 -10.92 -25.68 11.04
N ASN A 135 -10.39 -24.49 11.32
CA ASN A 135 -9.27 -24.28 12.25
C ASN A 135 -9.56 -23.20 13.31
N GLY A 136 -10.75 -22.60 13.32
CA GLY A 136 -11.14 -21.55 14.26
C GLY A 136 -10.36 -20.24 14.10
N ARG A 137 -9.75 -19.99 12.93
CA ARG A 137 -8.88 -18.84 12.69
C ARG A 137 -9.63 -17.72 11.97
N TRP A 138 -9.37 -16.48 12.40
CA TRP A 138 -9.83 -15.30 11.68
C TRP A 138 -8.92 -15.01 10.48
N VAL A 139 -9.48 -15.01 9.28
CA VAL A 139 -8.79 -14.67 8.03
C VAL A 139 -9.27 -13.31 7.53
N VAL A 140 -8.36 -12.52 6.97
CA VAL A 140 -8.69 -11.21 6.39
C VAL A 140 -9.36 -11.45 5.04
N SER A 141 -10.64 -11.08 4.92
CA SER A 141 -11.43 -11.22 3.70
C SER A 141 -11.66 -9.89 2.96
N TRP A 142 -11.31 -8.76 3.58
CA TRP A 142 -11.17 -7.44 2.94
C TRP A 142 -10.33 -6.50 3.82
N GLN A 143 -9.68 -5.49 3.24
CA GLN A 143 -8.98 -4.43 3.98
C GLN A 143 -9.00 -3.08 3.25
N SER A 144 -8.96 -1.96 4.00
CA SER A 144 -9.04 -0.62 3.43
C SER A 144 -7.74 -0.13 2.78
N SER A 145 -6.58 -0.54 3.30
CA SER A 145 -5.27 -0.21 2.72
C SER A 145 -4.45 -1.46 2.46
N SER A 146 -3.99 -1.64 1.21
CA SER A 146 -3.03 -2.69 0.83
C SER A 146 -1.59 -2.33 1.18
N ASN A 147 -1.27 -1.04 1.28
CA ASN A 147 0.04 -0.55 1.69
C ASN A 147 -0.04 0.02 3.11
N PRO A 148 0.51 -0.66 4.12
CA PRO A 148 0.48 -0.20 5.51
C PRO A 148 1.11 1.18 5.72
N CYS A 149 2.07 1.59 4.88
CA CYS A 149 2.74 2.89 5.01
C CYS A 149 1.89 4.08 4.54
N LYS A 150 0.76 3.85 3.87
CA LYS A 150 -0.21 4.91 3.56
C LYS A 150 -1.09 5.27 4.76
N VAL A 151 -1.17 4.41 5.77
CA VAL A 151 -1.91 4.71 6.99
C VAL A 151 -1.09 5.71 7.81
N HIS A 152 -1.72 6.81 8.21
CA HIS A 152 -1.02 7.89 8.92
C HIS A 152 -0.61 7.46 10.33
N GLY A 153 0.45 8.05 10.88
CA GLY A 153 0.91 7.81 12.25
C GLY A 153 1.47 6.41 12.54
N VAL A 154 1.58 5.55 11.53
CA VAL A 154 2.09 4.18 11.64
C VAL A 154 3.55 4.12 12.08
N CYS A 155 4.33 5.12 11.67
CA CYS A 155 5.63 5.43 12.26
C CYS A 155 5.51 6.82 12.89
N GLY A 156 6.10 7.00 14.08
CA GLY A 156 6.04 8.24 14.84
C GLY A 156 6.76 9.40 14.17
N PRO A 157 6.84 10.58 14.82
CA PRO A 157 7.46 11.76 14.24
C PRO A 157 8.92 11.53 13.84
N ASN A 158 9.39 12.27 12.84
CA ASN A 158 10.78 12.24 12.34
C ASN A 158 11.25 10.86 11.85
N SER A 159 10.32 10.03 11.37
CA SER A 159 10.60 8.69 10.87
C SER A 159 9.93 8.42 9.53
N ILE A 160 10.42 7.39 8.84
CA ILE A 160 9.95 6.97 7.52
C ILE A 160 9.48 5.53 7.60
N CYS A 161 8.34 5.25 6.98
CA CYS A 161 7.80 3.92 6.77
C CYS A 161 8.28 3.34 5.45
N SER A 162 8.73 2.10 5.49
CA SER A 162 9.01 1.26 4.33
C SER A 162 8.21 -0.04 4.43
N TYR A 163 7.79 -0.57 3.29
CA TYR A 163 7.06 -1.83 3.22
C TYR A 163 7.78 -2.80 2.30
N ASP A 164 8.10 -3.97 2.83
CA ASP A 164 8.65 -5.09 2.09
C ASP A 164 7.67 -6.27 2.17
N PRO A 165 7.29 -6.91 1.07
CA PRO A 165 6.33 -8.03 1.12
C PRO A 165 6.77 -9.22 1.97
N SER A 166 8.08 -9.45 2.12
CA SER A 166 8.64 -10.58 2.87
C SER A 166 8.91 -10.26 4.34
N LEU A 167 9.38 -9.05 4.62
CA LEU A 167 9.75 -8.60 5.98
C LEU A 167 8.67 -7.74 6.64
N GLY A 168 7.60 -7.44 5.90
CA GLY A 168 6.52 -6.57 6.33
C GLY A 168 6.93 -5.10 6.41
N ARG A 169 6.19 -4.38 7.23
CA ARG A 169 6.39 -2.95 7.46
C ARG A 169 7.58 -2.70 8.39
N ARG A 170 8.42 -1.72 8.05
CA ARG A 170 9.55 -1.26 8.86
C ARG A 170 9.57 0.27 8.98
N CYS A 171 9.81 0.77 10.18
CA CYS A 171 10.11 2.17 10.42
C CYS A 171 11.62 2.38 10.56
N THR A 172 12.11 3.52 10.08
CA THR A 172 13.50 3.97 10.24
C THR A 172 13.51 5.46 10.52
N CYS A 173 14.45 5.93 11.34
CA CYS A 173 14.63 7.37 11.54
C CYS A 173 15.15 8.05 10.28
N ILE A 174 14.79 9.32 10.12
CA ILE A 174 15.41 10.17 9.09
C ILE A 174 16.89 10.41 9.41
N PRO A 175 17.74 10.75 8.41
CA PRO A 175 19.15 11.07 8.66
C PRO A 175 19.33 12.14 9.74
N GLY A 176 20.29 11.92 10.65
CA GLY A 176 20.57 12.80 11.79
C GLY A 176 19.63 12.62 12.99
N TYR A 177 18.73 11.63 12.96
CA TYR A 177 17.81 11.33 14.06
C TYR A 177 17.99 9.89 14.55
N LYS A 178 17.71 9.67 15.83
CA LYS A 178 17.73 8.36 16.49
C LYS A 178 16.37 8.02 17.08
N ALA A 179 16.09 6.73 17.26
CA ALA A 179 14.83 6.29 17.82
C ALA A 179 14.72 6.74 19.28
N LYS A 180 13.59 7.34 19.68
CA LYS A 180 13.34 7.69 21.09
C LYS A 180 13.26 6.44 21.95
N ILE A 181 12.55 5.44 21.46
CA ILE A 181 12.38 4.14 22.10
C ILE A 181 12.58 3.06 21.02
N PRO A 182 13.69 2.29 21.04
CA PRO A 182 14.00 1.34 19.98
C PRO A 182 12.94 0.25 19.73
N THR A 183 12.15 -0.09 20.75
CA THR A 183 11.10 -1.10 20.68
C THR A 183 9.73 -0.54 20.29
N ASP A 184 9.55 0.78 20.36
CA ASP A 184 8.28 1.45 20.11
C ASP A 184 8.43 2.57 19.08
N TRP A 185 8.22 2.21 17.81
CA TRP A 185 8.27 3.14 16.70
C TRP A 185 7.13 4.16 16.68
N SER A 186 6.08 4.00 17.48
CA SER A 186 5.01 5.01 17.58
C SER A 186 5.50 6.29 18.25
N SER A 187 6.51 6.18 19.12
CA SER A 187 7.19 7.32 19.75
C SER A 187 8.06 8.13 18.77
N GLY A 188 8.41 7.52 17.62
CA GLY A 188 9.19 8.14 16.57
C GLY A 188 10.66 8.36 16.95
N CYS A 189 11.24 9.41 16.37
CA CYS A 189 12.66 9.71 16.48
C CYS A 189 12.91 11.12 17.04
N GLU A 190 14.05 11.28 17.69
CA GLU A 190 14.57 12.55 18.20
C GLU A 190 15.87 12.94 17.49
N PRO A 191 16.18 14.24 17.40
CA PRO A 191 17.46 14.69 16.85
C PRO A 191 18.64 14.04 17.58
N ASP A 192 19.62 13.55 16.81
CA ASP A 192 20.92 13.14 17.34
C ASP A 192 21.96 14.26 17.14
N PHE A 193 21.49 15.50 17.30
CA PHE A 193 22.26 16.73 17.20
C PHE A 193 21.60 17.81 18.05
N ASP A 194 22.35 18.85 18.39
CA ASP A 194 21.80 20.01 19.11
C ASP A 194 20.88 20.85 18.20
N PRO A 195 19.57 20.90 18.47
CA PRO A 195 18.63 21.68 17.66
C PRO A 195 18.75 23.20 17.86
N ASN A 196 19.48 23.65 18.88
CA ASN A 196 19.62 25.07 19.24
C ASN A 196 20.86 25.75 18.64
N LYS A 197 21.59 25.04 17.76
CA LYS A 197 22.70 25.61 17.00
C LYS A 197 22.28 26.83 16.18
N ASP A 198 23.25 27.67 15.87
CA ASP A 198 23.03 28.84 15.02
C ASP A 198 22.52 28.40 13.63
N GLU A 199 21.56 29.13 13.05
CA GLU A 199 20.98 28.79 11.75
C GLU A 199 22.01 28.74 10.62
N SER A 200 23.12 29.48 10.74
CA SER A 200 24.24 29.46 9.81
C SER A 200 24.99 28.12 9.79
N GLU A 201 24.86 27.31 10.85
CA GLU A 201 25.38 25.95 10.91
C GLU A 201 24.46 24.92 10.26
N PHE A 202 23.24 25.29 9.85
CA PHE A 202 22.33 24.37 9.17
C PHE A 202 22.48 24.42 7.66
N SER A 203 22.18 23.28 7.03
CA SER A 203 22.11 23.11 5.60
C SER A 203 20.94 22.19 5.25
N PHE A 204 20.64 22.07 3.96
CA PHE A 204 19.60 21.17 3.49
C PHE A 204 20.22 19.92 2.89
N THR A 205 19.85 18.77 3.45
CA THR A 205 20.27 17.46 2.95
C THR A 205 19.13 16.85 2.15
N LYS A 206 19.42 16.50 0.90
CA LYS A 206 18.47 15.82 0.01
C LYS A 206 18.25 14.38 0.49
N VAL A 207 16.99 13.98 0.59
CA VAL A 207 16.53 12.62 0.84
C VAL A 207 15.57 12.24 -0.29
N SER A 208 16.09 11.48 -1.25
CA SER A 208 15.35 11.06 -2.44
C SER A 208 14.34 9.95 -2.12
N HIS A 209 13.27 9.86 -2.92
CA HIS A 209 12.23 8.82 -2.85
C HIS A 209 11.45 8.80 -1.53
N ASN A 210 11.43 9.92 -0.81
CA ASN A 210 10.74 10.05 0.46
C ASN A 210 9.62 11.08 0.33
N GLU A 211 8.43 10.67 0.70
CA GLU A 211 7.24 11.52 0.78
C GLU A 211 6.85 11.72 2.23
N PHE A 212 6.71 12.97 2.67
CA PHE A 212 6.11 13.34 3.95
C PHE A 212 4.75 13.98 3.66
N TYR A 213 3.67 13.24 3.87
CA TYR A 213 2.34 13.76 3.57
C TYR A 213 1.79 14.66 4.69
N GLY A 214 1.33 15.86 4.32
CA GLY A 214 0.69 16.84 5.21
C GLY A 214 1.64 17.63 6.10
N TYR A 215 1.06 18.37 7.05
CA TYR A 215 1.76 19.22 8.05
C TYR A 215 2.69 20.27 7.45
N ASP A 216 2.26 20.83 6.33
CA ASP A 216 2.94 21.92 5.64
C ASP A 216 2.78 23.23 6.40
N SER A 217 3.88 23.96 6.61
CA SER A 217 3.84 25.36 7.09
C SER A 217 3.39 26.30 5.97
N SER A 218 3.76 25.99 4.73
CA SER A 218 3.41 26.77 3.55
C SER A 218 3.43 25.90 2.30
N TYR A 219 2.52 26.20 1.39
CA TYR A 219 2.42 25.59 0.06
C TYR A 219 2.52 26.69 -0.99
N SER A 220 3.46 26.54 -1.93
CA SER A 220 3.70 27.48 -3.01
C SER A 220 3.76 26.78 -4.36
N ILE A 221 2.99 27.27 -5.33
CA ILE A 221 2.92 26.77 -6.70
C ILE A 221 3.83 27.61 -7.60
N ASN A 222 4.42 26.98 -8.61
CA ASN A 222 5.34 27.62 -9.56
C ASN A 222 6.45 28.38 -8.82
N TYR A 223 7.10 27.66 -7.91
CA TYR A 223 8.08 28.22 -6.98
C TYR A 223 9.46 27.63 -7.27
N THR A 224 10.50 28.46 -7.31
CA THR A 224 11.86 27.97 -7.57
C THR A 224 12.47 27.33 -6.32
N PHE A 225 13.39 26.38 -6.52
CA PHE A 225 14.09 25.69 -5.45
C PHE A 225 14.74 26.66 -4.45
N GLU A 226 15.50 27.65 -4.94
CA GLU A 226 16.18 28.64 -4.08
C GLU A 226 15.21 29.52 -3.31
N ARG A 227 14.03 29.84 -3.88
CA ARG A 227 13.00 30.56 -3.14
C ARG A 227 12.41 29.66 -2.04
N CYS A 228 12.12 28.39 -2.33
CA CYS A 228 11.61 27.42 -1.35
C CYS A 228 12.58 27.24 -0.18
N LYS A 229 13.87 27.08 -0.50
CA LYS A 229 14.97 26.97 0.45
C LYS A 229 15.07 28.20 1.38
N LYS A 230 15.03 29.40 0.80
CA LYS A 230 15.04 30.66 1.56
C LYS A 230 13.79 30.82 2.43
N LEU A 231 12.62 30.42 1.92
CA LEU A 231 11.36 30.46 2.66
C LEU A 231 11.44 29.58 3.91
N CYS A 232 11.94 28.34 3.78
CA CYS A 232 12.12 27.44 4.91
C CYS A 232 13.18 27.97 5.90
N PHE A 233 14.31 28.53 5.45
CA PHE A 233 15.28 29.14 6.36
C PHE A 233 14.69 30.29 7.17
N LYS A 234 13.86 31.14 6.55
CA LYS A 234 13.20 32.27 7.22
C LYS A 234 12.23 31.81 8.33
N MET A 235 11.70 30.60 8.23
CA MET A 235 10.77 30.01 9.20
C MET A 235 11.54 29.17 10.22
N ARG A 236 11.69 29.66 11.46
CA ARG A 236 12.37 28.91 12.54
C ARG A 236 11.75 27.54 12.81
N SER A 237 10.43 27.41 12.63
CA SER A 237 9.70 26.15 12.80
C SER A 237 9.90 25.16 11.64
N CYS A 238 10.47 25.59 10.51
CA CYS A 238 10.62 24.72 9.33
C CYS A 238 11.71 23.67 9.56
N LYS A 239 11.31 22.40 9.48
CA LYS A 239 12.21 21.24 9.62
C LYS A 239 12.79 20.76 8.29
N GLY A 240 12.24 21.25 7.18
CA GLY A 240 12.61 20.85 5.83
C GLY A 240 11.55 21.26 4.83
N PHE A 241 11.76 20.95 3.56
CA PHE A 241 10.75 21.17 2.53
C PHE A 241 10.75 20.05 1.50
N GLN A 242 9.57 19.71 0.99
CA GLN A 242 9.45 18.89 -0.21
C GLN A 242 9.39 19.79 -1.42
N TYR A 243 10.08 19.37 -2.48
CA TYR A 243 10.10 20.05 -3.75
C TYR A 243 9.72 19.05 -4.83
N LYS A 244 8.58 19.30 -5.48
CA LYS A 244 7.92 18.35 -6.37
C LYS A 244 7.70 18.99 -7.74
N PHE A 245 7.93 18.23 -8.79
CA PHE A 245 7.56 18.65 -10.14
C PHE A 245 6.17 18.12 -10.50
N LYS A 246 5.36 18.95 -11.15
CA LYS A 246 4.02 18.57 -11.59
C LYS A 246 3.76 19.07 -13.00
N GLY A 247 3.27 18.16 -13.85
CA GLY A 247 3.06 18.38 -15.28
C GLY A 247 4.05 17.58 -16.12
N ASP A 248 3.94 17.74 -17.43
CA ASP A 248 4.82 17.10 -18.42
C ASP A 248 6.04 17.99 -18.73
N ALA A 249 7.01 17.44 -19.46
CA ALA A 249 8.27 18.13 -19.80
C ALA A 249 8.06 19.50 -20.47
N ASP A 250 6.96 19.67 -21.23
CA ASP A 250 6.68 20.88 -22.01
C ASP A 250 5.81 21.91 -21.29
N ALA A 251 5.11 21.53 -20.21
CA ALA A 251 4.15 22.39 -19.50
C ALA A 251 4.04 22.04 -18.01
N GLY A 252 5.17 22.00 -17.31
CA GLY A 252 5.23 21.69 -15.89
C GLY A 252 5.63 22.85 -14.99
N TYR A 253 5.30 22.76 -13.71
CA TYR A 253 5.69 23.69 -12.67
C TYR A 253 6.19 22.95 -11.43
N PHE A 254 6.96 23.65 -10.60
CA PHE A 254 7.42 23.13 -9.32
C PHE A 254 6.52 23.59 -8.18
N GLU A 255 6.19 22.65 -7.31
CA GLU A 255 5.47 22.85 -6.05
C GLU A 255 6.46 22.76 -4.88
N CYS A 256 6.36 23.71 -3.96
CA CYS A 256 7.16 23.80 -2.74
C CYS A 256 6.26 23.61 -1.52
N PHE A 257 6.64 22.68 -0.64
CA PHE A 257 5.92 22.33 0.57
C PHE A 257 6.86 22.42 1.77
N THR A 258 6.88 23.54 2.48
CA THR A 258 7.70 23.66 3.70
C THR A 258 7.04 22.90 4.85
N LYS A 259 7.82 22.18 5.67
CA LYS A 259 7.30 21.27 6.70
C LYS A 259 7.50 21.82 8.10
N ALA A 260 6.42 21.95 8.88
CA ALA A 260 6.49 22.24 10.31
C ALA A 260 6.78 20.97 11.11
N PHE A 261 6.13 19.86 10.72
CA PHE A 261 6.27 18.57 11.36
C PHE A 261 6.61 17.51 10.32
N LEU A 262 7.45 16.55 10.72
CA LEU A 262 7.85 15.43 9.86
C LEU A 262 7.06 14.17 10.28
N TYR A 263 5.80 14.13 9.89
CA TYR A 263 4.91 12.98 10.07
C TYR A 263 4.57 12.32 8.74
N ASN A 264 4.08 11.09 8.79
CA ASN A 264 3.64 10.33 7.62
C ASN A 264 4.73 10.22 6.54
N GLY A 265 5.99 10.08 6.97
CA GLY A 265 7.10 9.81 6.09
C GLY A 265 6.97 8.41 5.51
N MET A 266 7.03 8.28 4.18
CA MET A 266 6.99 6.99 3.48
C MET A 266 8.06 6.96 2.39
N LEU A 267 8.72 5.82 2.28
CA LEU A 267 9.58 5.50 1.15
C LEU A 267 8.71 5.12 -0.05
N SER A 268 8.77 5.92 -1.10
CA SER A 268 7.96 5.78 -2.31
C SER A 268 8.84 5.93 -3.54
N PRO A 269 9.26 4.82 -4.18
CA PRO A 269 10.12 4.87 -5.35
C PRO A 269 9.51 5.66 -6.52
N SER A 270 8.18 5.66 -6.63
CA SER A 270 7.40 6.39 -7.65
C SER A 270 7.12 7.84 -7.29
N PHE A 271 7.63 8.37 -6.18
CA PHE A 271 7.41 9.75 -5.79
C PHE A 271 8.21 10.70 -6.70
N ASN A 272 7.49 11.55 -7.44
CA ASN A 272 8.07 12.50 -8.38
C ASN A 272 8.52 13.81 -7.69
N GLY A 273 9.35 13.67 -6.65
CA GLY A 273 9.84 14.79 -5.86
C GLY A 273 10.89 14.34 -4.85
N ASP A 274 11.45 15.32 -4.15
CA ASP A 274 12.50 15.09 -3.17
C ASP A 274 12.19 15.84 -1.87
N MET A 275 12.57 15.25 -0.75
CA MET A 275 12.56 15.90 0.55
C MET A 275 13.93 16.49 0.86
N TYR A 276 13.96 17.73 1.35
CA TYR A 276 15.17 18.43 1.77
C TYR A 276 15.07 18.72 3.27
N LEU A 277 15.84 17.99 4.08
CA LEU A 277 15.82 18.10 5.54
C LEU A 277 16.78 19.20 6.02
N LYS A 278 16.32 20.07 6.94
CA LYS A 278 17.16 21.07 7.61
C LYS A 278 17.97 20.36 8.69
N LEU A 279 19.27 20.16 8.45
CA LEU A 279 20.20 19.45 9.35
C LEU A 279 21.47 20.26 9.56
N PRO A 280 22.18 20.10 10.69
CA PRO A 280 23.50 20.72 10.87
C PRO A 280 24.47 20.30 9.75
N LYS A 281 25.35 21.21 9.35
CA LYS A 281 26.45 20.95 8.42
C LYS A 281 27.35 19.87 9.00
N GLY A 282 27.80 18.96 8.13
CA GLY A 282 28.65 17.84 8.55
C GLY A 282 27.92 16.72 9.28
N THR A 283 26.57 16.76 9.38
CA THR A 283 25.79 15.61 9.86
C THR A 283 26.16 14.38 9.01
N PRO A 284 26.65 13.28 9.63
CA PRO A 284 27.04 12.11 8.89
C PRO A 284 25.86 11.59 8.08
N PHE A 285 25.97 11.66 6.77
CA PHE A 285 24.98 11.06 5.88
C PHE A 285 25.29 9.56 5.82
N SER A 286 24.58 8.76 6.64
CA SER A 286 24.45 7.34 6.32
C SER A 286 23.66 7.25 5.03
N GLY A 287 24.40 7.15 3.92
CA GLY A 287 23.90 7.18 2.55
C GLY A 287 22.68 6.30 2.34
N ASN A 288 21.70 6.88 1.66
CA ASN A 288 20.56 6.23 0.98
C ASN A 288 20.01 4.99 1.69
N ILE A 289 18.85 5.15 2.34
CA ILE A 289 18.01 4.03 2.82
C ILE A 289 17.79 2.97 1.71
N LEU A 290 17.93 3.36 0.44
CA LEU A 290 17.81 2.55 -0.76
C LEU A 290 19.12 1.97 -1.36
N ASP A 291 20.34 2.40 -0.98
CA ASP A 291 21.56 1.81 -1.60
C ASP A 291 21.77 0.35 -1.19
N LYS A 292 21.14 -0.08 -0.10
CA LYS A 292 21.11 -1.49 0.30
C LYS A 292 20.22 -2.37 -0.60
N GLN A 293 19.48 -1.78 -1.54
CA GLN A 293 18.52 -2.47 -2.43
C GLN A 293 18.83 -2.31 -3.93
N ARG A 294 19.95 -1.71 -4.33
CA ARG A 294 20.34 -1.59 -5.76
C ARG A 294 20.93 -2.88 -6.36
N GLY A 295 20.39 -4.04 -5.99
CA GLY A 295 20.66 -5.31 -6.64
C GLY A 295 19.39 -6.14 -6.73
N LEU A 296 19.27 -6.94 -7.79
CA LEU A 296 18.38 -8.10 -7.78
C LEU A 296 18.72 -8.91 -6.52
N ALA A 297 17.83 -8.89 -5.52
CA ALA A 297 17.93 -9.79 -4.39
C ALA A 297 17.60 -11.20 -4.90
N VAL A 298 18.57 -11.87 -5.51
CA VAL A 298 18.53 -13.31 -5.69
C VAL A 298 18.56 -13.87 -4.27
N PHE A 299 17.40 -14.36 -3.82
CA PHE A 299 17.13 -15.06 -2.56
C PHE A 299 18.27 -15.04 -1.52
N LYS A 300 18.10 -14.27 -0.44
CA LYS A 300 19.00 -14.41 0.73
C LYS A 300 18.91 -15.85 1.25
N PRO A 301 20.02 -16.63 1.30
CA PRO A 301 20.02 -18.00 1.81
C PRO A 301 20.12 -17.99 3.35
N GLY A 302 19.24 -17.22 4.00
CA GLY A 302 19.24 -17.03 5.46
C GLY A 302 18.13 -17.78 6.19
N LEU A 303 17.15 -18.33 5.45
CA LEU A 303 16.30 -19.39 5.97
C LEU A 303 16.96 -20.71 5.58
N ALA A 304 17.15 -21.60 6.56
CA ALA A 304 17.46 -23.00 6.31
C ALA A 304 16.23 -23.65 5.66
N VAL A 305 15.95 -23.28 4.42
CA VAL A 305 15.06 -24.04 3.55
C VAL A 305 15.90 -25.20 3.08
N GLU A 306 15.60 -26.40 3.57
CA GLU A 306 16.14 -27.62 2.98
C GLU A 306 15.73 -27.64 1.51
N VAL A 307 16.69 -27.34 0.62
CA VAL A 307 16.48 -27.50 -0.81
C VAL A 307 16.24 -28.99 -1.05
N PRO A 308 15.07 -29.40 -1.57
CA PRO A 308 14.82 -30.80 -1.86
C PRO A 308 15.90 -31.30 -2.81
N LYS A 309 16.77 -32.21 -2.33
CA LYS A 309 17.84 -32.82 -3.13
C LYS A 309 17.32 -33.93 -4.04
N ASP A 310 16.02 -34.20 -4.02
CA ASP A 310 15.38 -35.21 -4.85
C ASP A 310 15.66 -34.95 -6.33
N GLU A 311 16.10 -35.99 -7.04
CA GLU A 311 16.39 -35.90 -8.47
C GLU A 311 15.19 -35.48 -9.31
N LYS A 312 13.96 -35.71 -8.81
CA LYS A 312 12.70 -35.33 -9.47
C LYS A 312 12.53 -33.82 -9.68
N TYR A 313 13.26 -32.98 -8.93
CA TYR A 313 13.20 -31.51 -9.09
C TYR A 313 14.35 -30.93 -9.93
N LYS A 314 15.39 -31.73 -10.25
CA LYS A 314 16.47 -31.28 -11.15
C LYS A 314 15.93 -31.13 -12.58
N VAL A 315 16.32 -30.08 -13.29
CA VAL A 315 15.91 -29.88 -14.69
C VAL A 315 16.50 -30.98 -15.56
N GLY A 316 15.63 -31.72 -16.25
CA GLY A 316 15.98 -32.82 -17.14
C GLY A 316 15.85 -32.45 -18.61
N PHE A 317 16.31 -33.35 -19.49
CA PHE A 317 16.18 -33.19 -20.95
C PHE A 317 14.71 -33.03 -21.40
N THR A 318 13.79 -33.78 -20.79
CA THR A 318 12.35 -33.70 -21.09
C THR A 318 11.77 -32.32 -20.79
N ASP A 319 12.27 -31.62 -19.77
CA ASP A 319 11.80 -30.27 -19.43
C ASP A 319 12.19 -29.27 -20.53
N PHE A 320 13.36 -29.43 -21.15
CA PHE A 320 13.77 -28.63 -22.30
C PHE A 320 12.90 -28.93 -23.53
N VAL A 321 12.56 -30.20 -23.77
CA VAL A 321 11.66 -30.58 -24.87
C VAL A 321 10.29 -29.91 -24.69
N HIS A 322 9.71 -29.97 -23.49
CA HIS A 322 8.43 -29.30 -23.23
C HIS A 322 8.51 -27.78 -23.31
N ALA A 323 9.58 -27.16 -22.81
CA ALA A 323 9.77 -25.71 -22.92
C ALA A 323 9.84 -25.24 -24.37
N ILE A 324 10.61 -25.94 -25.21
CA ILE A 324 10.72 -25.63 -26.64
C ILE A 324 9.37 -25.82 -27.34
N MET A 325 8.63 -26.88 -27.01
CA MET A 325 7.27 -27.08 -27.55
C MET A 325 6.31 -25.97 -27.15
N SER A 326 6.30 -25.54 -25.89
CA SER A 326 5.45 -24.42 -25.44
C SER A 326 5.77 -23.13 -26.19
N VAL A 327 7.05 -22.86 -26.46
CA VAL A 327 7.47 -21.72 -27.29
C VAL A 327 6.99 -21.87 -28.72
N MET A 328 7.13 -23.05 -29.34
CA MET A 328 6.65 -23.28 -30.70
C MET A 328 5.14 -23.10 -30.83
N VAL A 329 4.36 -23.60 -29.87
CA VAL A 329 2.89 -23.41 -29.84
C VAL A 329 2.54 -21.94 -29.67
N PHE A 330 3.22 -21.22 -28.77
CA PHE A 330 2.98 -19.79 -28.58
C PHE A 330 3.29 -18.99 -29.86
N VAL A 331 4.41 -19.28 -30.51
CA VAL A 331 4.79 -18.66 -31.80
C VAL A 331 3.75 -18.99 -32.86
N ALA A 332 3.28 -20.23 -32.96
CA ALA A 332 2.23 -20.61 -33.91
C ALA A 332 0.94 -19.81 -33.70
N ILE A 333 0.49 -19.66 -32.44
CA ILE A 333 -0.71 -18.88 -32.11
C ILE A 333 -0.49 -17.39 -32.45
N ALA A 334 0.67 -16.83 -32.08
CA ALA A 334 0.99 -15.44 -32.36
C ALA A 334 1.02 -15.15 -33.87
N PHE A 335 1.58 -16.06 -34.67
CA PHE A 335 1.59 -15.94 -36.13
C PHE A 335 0.24 -16.25 -36.79
N SER A 336 -0.73 -16.81 -36.07
CA SER A 336 -2.10 -16.99 -36.57
C SER A 336 -2.95 -15.72 -36.47
N ASP A 337 -2.50 -14.70 -35.71
CA ASP A 337 -3.23 -13.46 -35.51
C ASP A 337 -2.77 -12.38 -36.50
N HIS A 338 -3.71 -11.92 -37.35
CA HIS A 338 -3.44 -10.87 -38.34
C HIS A 338 -2.93 -9.57 -37.73
N ARG A 339 -3.29 -9.23 -36.49
CA ARG A 339 -2.82 -8.00 -35.82
C ARG A 339 -1.34 -8.10 -35.45
N VAL A 340 -0.89 -9.31 -35.09
CA VAL A 340 0.51 -9.58 -34.73
C VAL A 340 1.36 -9.64 -35.99
N THR A 341 0.89 -10.32 -37.04
CA THR A 341 1.64 -10.42 -38.30
C THR A 341 1.70 -9.08 -39.04
N ASP A 342 0.65 -8.26 -39.03
CA ASP A 342 0.66 -6.91 -39.62
C ASP A 342 1.64 -5.96 -38.87
N CYS A 343 1.79 -6.15 -37.55
CA CYS A 343 2.76 -5.41 -36.75
C CYS A 343 4.21 -5.85 -37.01
N LEU A 344 4.46 -7.15 -37.18
CA LEU A 344 5.81 -7.71 -37.34
C LEU A 344 6.31 -7.68 -38.79
N PHE A 345 5.41 -7.79 -39.77
CA PHE A 345 5.71 -7.86 -41.21
C PHE A 345 4.80 -6.93 -42.02
N PRO A 346 4.91 -5.60 -41.81
CA PRO A 346 4.06 -4.63 -42.48
C PRO A 346 4.20 -4.75 -44.01
N GLY A 347 3.07 -4.80 -44.71
CA GLY A 347 2.99 -4.86 -46.17
C GLY A 347 3.16 -6.25 -46.80
N HIS A 348 3.49 -7.30 -46.03
CA HIS A 348 3.69 -8.67 -46.54
C HIS A 348 2.60 -9.66 -46.08
N VAL A 349 1.52 -9.17 -45.46
CA VAL A 349 0.45 -10.03 -44.88
C VAL A 349 -0.15 -10.98 -45.92
N LYS A 350 -0.37 -10.52 -47.16
CA LYS A 350 -0.91 -11.35 -48.26
C LYS A 350 0.03 -12.48 -48.69
N GLU A 351 1.33 -12.32 -48.51
CA GLU A 351 2.31 -13.38 -48.79
C GLU A 351 2.40 -14.37 -47.63
N MET A 352 1.98 -13.95 -46.43
CA MET A 352 1.98 -14.77 -45.22
C MET A 352 0.69 -15.56 -45.00
N ASP A 353 -0.39 -15.32 -45.75
CA ASP A 353 -1.67 -16.02 -45.60
C ASP A 353 -1.51 -17.56 -45.59
N GLN A 354 -0.71 -18.11 -46.51
CA GLN A 354 -0.42 -19.54 -46.57
C GLN A 354 0.36 -20.04 -45.34
N VAL A 355 1.25 -19.21 -44.79
CA VAL A 355 2.05 -19.54 -43.60
C VAL A 355 1.16 -19.50 -42.36
N MET A 356 0.28 -18.51 -42.24
CA MET A 356 -0.67 -18.38 -41.12
C MET A 356 -1.65 -19.56 -41.05
N GLU A 357 -2.02 -20.14 -42.19
CA GLU A 357 -2.91 -21.30 -42.25
C GLU A 357 -2.18 -22.64 -42.00
N SER A 358 -0.99 -22.82 -42.57
CA SER A 358 -0.27 -24.11 -42.52
C SER A 358 0.65 -24.30 -41.32
N PHE A 359 1.25 -23.22 -40.80
CA PHE A 359 2.23 -23.28 -39.71
C PHE A 359 1.64 -23.80 -38.38
N PRO A 360 0.44 -23.37 -37.93
CA PRO A 360 -0.17 -23.90 -36.71
C PRO A 360 -0.54 -25.39 -36.82
N LEU A 361 -0.95 -25.84 -38.01
CA LEU A 361 -1.24 -27.26 -38.27
C LEU A 361 0.02 -28.11 -38.17
N MET A 362 1.12 -27.67 -38.79
CA MET A 362 2.42 -28.35 -38.72
C MET A 362 2.95 -28.42 -37.29
N VAL A 363 2.94 -27.30 -36.57
CA VAL A 363 3.37 -27.24 -35.16
C VAL A 363 2.47 -28.13 -34.30
N GLY A 364 1.16 -28.14 -34.55
CA GLY A 364 0.20 -29.01 -33.86
C GLY A 364 0.52 -30.50 -34.02
N ILE A 365 0.85 -30.95 -35.24
CA ILE A 365 1.24 -32.35 -35.52
C ILE A 365 2.54 -32.70 -34.82
N VAL A 366 3.57 -31.85 -34.94
CA VAL A 366 4.90 -32.06 -34.34
C VAL A 366 4.79 -32.12 -32.82
N CYS A 367 4.10 -31.15 -32.22
CA CYS A 367 3.93 -31.10 -30.77
C CYS A 367 3.11 -32.30 -30.26
N SER A 368 2.04 -32.70 -30.97
CA SER A 368 1.24 -33.86 -30.58
C SER A 368 2.05 -35.15 -30.59
N GLY A 369 2.90 -35.37 -31.59
CA GLY A 369 3.80 -36.53 -31.65
C GLY A 369 4.84 -36.52 -30.53
N LEU A 370 5.44 -35.36 -30.27
CA LEU A 370 6.44 -35.21 -29.22
C LEU A 370 5.87 -35.34 -27.80
N PHE A 371 4.63 -34.89 -27.54
CA PHE A 371 3.96 -35.09 -26.26
C PHE A 371 3.68 -36.58 -25.97
N LEU A 372 3.47 -37.40 -27.01
CA LEU A 372 3.32 -38.86 -26.85
C LEU A 372 4.66 -39.55 -26.60
N LEU A 373 5.74 -39.08 -27.23
CA LEU A 373 7.09 -39.64 -27.06
C LEU A 373 7.75 -39.22 -25.74
N PHE A 374 7.40 -38.03 -25.23
CA PHE A 374 7.93 -37.45 -24.00
C PHE A 374 6.76 -37.07 -23.06
N PRO A 375 6.21 -38.03 -22.29
CA PRO A 375 5.14 -37.73 -21.34
C PRO A 375 5.66 -36.90 -20.15
N ASN A 376 4.93 -35.85 -19.78
CA ASN A 376 5.28 -35.02 -18.63
C ASN A 376 4.59 -35.51 -17.34
N THR A 377 5.36 -35.64 -16.26
CA THR A 377 4.84 -35.93 -14.91
C THR A 377 4.89 -34.71 -13.99
N ARG A 378 5.42 -33.57 -14.47
CA ARG A 378 5.44 -32.30 -13.75
C ARG A 378 4.14 -31.54 -13.97
N TYR A 379 3.29 -31.56 -12.96
CA TYR A 379 2.16 -30.64 -12.86
C TYR A 379 2.72 -29.21 -12.66
N GLY A 380 2.12 -28.22 -13.32
CA GLY A 380 2.65 -26.86 -13.42
C GLY A 380 2.98 -26.19 -12.08
N VAL A 381 3.68 -25.05 -12.15
CA VAL A 381 4.08 -24.27 -10.96
C VAL A 381 2.85 -23.73 -10.24
N GLY A 382 2.44 -24.47 -9.23
CA GLY A 382 1.45 -24.12 -8.22
C GLY A 382 1.55 -25.17 -7.13
N CYS A 383 1.91 -24.77 -5.91
CA CYS A 383 1.85 -25.67 -4.78
C CYS A 383 0.41 -26.19 -4.68
N MET A 384 0.17 -27.46 -4.98
CA MET A 384 -1.03 -28.12 -4.49
C MET A 384 -0.84 -28.25 -2.98
N ALA A 385 -1.47 -27.36 -2.24
CA ALA A 385 -1.57 -27.48 -0.79
C ALA A 385 -2.34 -28.79 -0.51
N THR A 386 -1.62 -29.79 -0.01
CA THR A 386 -2.21 -30.93 0.70
C THR A 386 -2.54 -30.53 2.11
#